data_AF-A0A6A6B7B2-F1
#
_entry.id   AF-A0A6A6B7B2-F1
#
_cell.length_a   1.000
_cell.length_b   1.000
_cell.length_c   1.000
_cell.angle_alpha   90.00
_cell.angle_beta   90.00
_cell.angle_gamma   90.00
#
_symmetry.space_group_name_H-M   'P 1'
#
loop_
_entity.id
_entity.type
_entity.pdbx_description
1 polymer ?
#
loop_
_entity_poly.entity_id
_entity_poly.type
_entity_poly.pdbx_seq_one_letter_code
_entity_poly.pdbx_strand_id
1 'polypeptide(L)'
;SPFLRLPAELRNEIYSLLLTSPTIPALQRKAARCTTYSAARALPRADIHPAILQTCRQIHAEATPMLYGRNTFAAHPSLLSGLPNLVQPSRPVTAPSVANLIRNWRLAVRLDTDARFSAKDAARAFSGAESLDIEAWQAQFEAADYSVLRLFEEVRGVRRVRVHGSVEPRFARWLELVMMSPEESEDE
;
A
#
# COMPACT_ATOMS: atom_id res chain seq x y z
N SER A 1 -28.72 0.05 -19.85
CA SER A 1 -27.48 -0.64 -20.28
C SER A 1 -27.65 -2.14 -20.10
N PRO A 2 -27.26 -3.00 -21.07
CA PRO A 2 -27.32 -4.46 -20.93
C PRO A 2 -26.43 -4.99 -19.80
N PHE A 3 -25.32 -4.31 -19.48
CA PHE A 3 -24.42 -4.68 -18.39
C PHE A 3 -25.11 -4.68 -17.01
N LEU A 4 -25.96 -3.68 -16.75
CA LEU A 4 -26.68 -3.56 -15.47
C LEU A 4 -27.86 -4.54 -15.33
N ARG A 5 -28.16 -5.33 -16.38
CA ARG A 5 -29.13 -6.43 -16.31
C ARG A 5 -28.50 -7.73 -15.78
N LEU A 6 -27.17 -7.81 -15.74
CA LEU A 6 -26.47 -8.95 -15.16
C LEU A 6 -26.70 -8.98 -13.64
N PRO A 7 -26.80 -10.15 -13.00
CA PRO A 7 -26.73 -10.31 -11.55
C PRO A 7 -25.50 -9.64 -10.94
N ALA A 8 -25.59 -9.24 -9.68
CA ALA A 8 -24.54 -8.48 -8.99
C ALA A 8 -23.22 -9.27 -8.92
N GLU A 9 -23.30 -10.58 -8.76
CA GLU A 9 -22.16 -11.50 -8.70
C GLU A 9 -21.36 -11.46 -10.01
N LEU A 10 -22.04 -11.52 -11.15
CA LEU A 10 -21.38 -11.43 -12.46
C LEU A 10 -20.76 -10.05 -12.70
N ARG A 11 -21.42 -8.98 -12.24
CA ARG A 11 -20.83 -7.63 -12.30
C ARG A 11 -19.56 -7.56 -11.44
N ASN A 12 -19.59 -8.13 -10.24
CA ASN A 12 -18.44 -8.16 -9.32
C ASN A 12 -17.24 -8.91 -9.91
N GLU A 13 -17.46 -10.04 -10.57
CA GLU A 13 -16.41 -10.78 -11.27
C GLU A 13 -15.78 -9.93 -12.40
N ILE A 14 -16.62 -9.27 -13.20
CA ILE A 14 -16.15 -8.38 -14.26
C ILE A 14 -15.35 -7.21 -13.67
N TYR A 15 -15.81 -6.59 -12.58
CA TYR A 15 -15.07 -5.53 -11.90
C TYR A 15 -13.73 -6.04 -11.36
N SER A 16 -13.68 -7.25 -10.81
CA SER A 16 -12.45 -7.87 -10.32
C SER A 16 -11.42 -8.01 -11.45
N LEU A 17 -11.85 -8.54 -12.60
CA LEU A 17 -10.98 -8.71 -13.77
C LEU A 17 -10.46 -7.38 -14.33
N LEU A 18 -11.26 -6.31 -14.27
CA LEU A 18 -10.89 -5.01 -14.81
C LEU A 18 -10.08 -4.15 -13.85
N LEU A 19 -10.30 -4.28 -12.54
CA LEU A 19 -9.77 -3.35 -11.53
C LEU A 19 -8.66 -3.96 -10.69
N THR A 20 -8.44 -5.26 -10.76
CA THR A 20 -7.33 -5.93 -10.05
C THR A 20 -6.38 -6.56 -11.04
N SER A 21 -5.08 -6.48 -10.77
CA SER A 21 -4.07 -7.12 -11.62
C SER A 21 -2.98 -7.77 -10.77
N PRO A 22 -2.66 -9.06 -10.99
CA PRO A 22 -1.58 -9.75 -10.27
C PRO A 22 -0.20 -9.18 -10.60
N THR A 23 -0.09 -8.35 -11.64
CA THR A 23 1.17 -7.74 -12.07
C THR A 23 1.56 -6.50 -11.24
N ILE A 24 0.60 -5.89 -10.53
CA ILE A 24 0.81 -4.64 -9.77
C ILE A 24 1.98 -4.74 -8.78
N PRO A 25 2.10 -5.78 -7.92
CA PRO A 25 3.22 -5.87 -6.98
C PRO A 25 4.59 -5.92 -7.68
N ALA A 26 4.67 -6.58 -8.84
CA ALA A 26 5.90 -6.64 -9.63
C ALA A 26 6.24 -5.28 -10.26
N LEU A 27 5.24 -4.56 -10.77
CA LEU A 27 5.40 -3.21 -11.31
C LEU A 27 5.82 -2.22 -10.23
N GLN A 28 5.20 -2.27 -9.05
CA GLN A 28 5.60 -1.45 -7.91
C GLN A 28 7.05 -1.74 -7.49
N ARG A 29 7.51 -3.01 -7.56
CA ARG A 29 8.91 -3.37 -7.24
C ARG A 29 9.88 -2.75 -8.22
N LYS A 30 9.52 -2.71 -9.50
CA LYS A 30 10.28 -1.98 -10.52
C LYS A 30 10.25 -0.48 -10.25
N ALA A 31 9.08 0.07 -9.89
CA ALA A 31 8.90 1.49 -9.61
C ALA A 31 9.75 1.99 -8.43
N ALA A 32 9.81 1.22 -7.35
CA ALA A 32 10.63 1.56 -6.18
C ALA A 32 12.13 1.63 -6.49
N ARG A 33 12.60 0.92 -7.53
CA ARG A 33 14.00 0.93 -7.98
C ARG A 33 14.30 2.05 -8.97
N CYS A 34 13.27 2.74 -9.49
CA CYS A 34 13.47 3.88 -10.37
C CYS A 34 13.91 5.10 -9.54
N THR A 35 15.21 5.38 -9.55
CA THR A 35 15.79 6.53 -8.83
C THR A 35 15.56 7.86 -9.54
N THR A 36 15.17 7.83 -10.82
CA THR A 36 14.90 9.02 -11.62
C THR A 36 13.46 9.07 -12.09
N TYR A 37 12.93 10.29 -12.20
CA TYR A 37 11.58 10.55 -12.68
C TYR A 37 11.34 10.03 -14.11
N SER A 38 12.37 10.10 -14.97
CA SER A 38 12.33 9.57 -16.33
C SER A 38 12.17 8.04 -16.35
N ALA A 39 12.90 7.33 -15.49
CA ALA A 39 12.78 5.87 -15.37
C ALA A 39 11.38 5.46 -14.86
N ALA A 40 10.82 6.21 -13.91
CA ALA A 40 9.46 5.95 -13.42
C ALA A 40 8.38 6.15 -14.49
N ARG A 41 8.58 7.07 -15.46
CA ARG A 41 7.66 7.27 -16.59
C ARG A 41 7.75 6.18 -17.65
N ALA A 42 8.90 5.51 -17.75
CA ALA A 42 9.11 4.39 -18.67
C ALA A 42 8.49 3.08 -18.18
N LEU A 43 7.94 3.05 -16.95
CA LEU A 43 7.28 1.86 -16.42
C LEU A 43 6.04 1.50 -17.23
N PRO A 44 5.77 0.20 -17.44
CA PRO A 44 4.52 -0.24 -18.04
C PRO A 44 3.36 0.23 -17.17
N ARG A 45 2.25 0.58 -17.82
CA ARG A 45 1.00 0.83 -17.11
C ARG A 45 0.52 -0.49 -16.49
N ALA A 46 -0.07 -0.41 -15.30
CA ALA A 46 -0.80 -1.54 -14.77
C ALA A 46 -1.93 -1.90 -15.74
N ASP A 47 -2.12 -3.20 -15.95
CA ASP A 47 -3.21 -3.74 -16.76
C ASP A 47 -4.51 -3.69 -15.95
N ILE A 48 -4.99 -2.47 -15.75
CA ILE A 48 -6.27 -2.16 -15.09
C ILE A 48 -7.02 -1.08 -15.87
N HIS A 49 -8.34 -1.12 -15.77
CA HIS A 49 -9.24 -0.26 -16.54
C HIS A 49 -10.17 0.56 -15.62
N PRO A 50 -9.64 1.52 -14.84
CA PRO A 50 -10.44 2.31 -13.90
C PRO A 50 -11.42 3.27 -14.58
N ALA A 51 -11.33 3.47 -15.90
CA ALA A 51 -12.27 4.29 -16.68
C ALA A 51 -13.72 3.84 -16.53
N ILE A 52 -13.96 2.56 -16.22
CA ILE A 52 -15.30 2.04 -15.96
C ILE A 52 -15.97 2.72 -14.75
N LEU A 53 -15.20 3.21 -13.77
CA LEU A 53 -15.71 3.93 -12.60
C LEU A 53 -16.32 5.28 -12.94
N GLN A 54 -16.08 5.79 -14.17
CA GLN A 54 -16.59 7.08 -14.64
C GLN A 54 -17.87 6.97 -15.46
N THR A 55 -18.38 5.77 -15.72
CA THR A 55 -19.51 5.59 -16.64
C THR A 55 -20.86 5.93 -16.00
N CYS A 56 -21.12 5.48 -14.77
CA CYS A 56 -22.36 5.80 -14.05
C CYS A 56 -22.21 5.64 -12.53
N ARG A 57 -23.13 6.24 -11.77
CA ARG A 57 -23.12 6.25 -10.29
C ARG A 57 -23.20 4.85 -9.67
N GLN A 58 -23.98 3.96 -10.27
CA GLN A 58 -24.13 2.58 -9.76
C GLN A 58 -22.81 1.82 -9.86
N ILE A 59 -22.18 1.80 -11.04
CA ILE A 59 -20.88 1.14 -11.24
C ILE A 59 -19.81 1.78 -10.36
N HIS A 60 -19.83 3.10 -10.26
CA HIS A 60 -18.93 3.82 -9.35
C HIS A 60 -19.06 3.32 -7.90
N ALA A 61 -20.28 3.23 -7.38
CA ALA A 61 -20.52 2.80 -6.00
C ALA A 61 -20.15 1.32 -5.77
N GLU A 62 -20.48 0.44 -6.71
CA GLU A 62 -20.21 -1.01 -6.61
C GLU A 62 -18.71 -1.33 -6.71
N ALA A 63 -18.00 -0.68 -7.65
CA ALA A 63 -16.67 -1.12 -8.07
C ALA A 63 -15.53 -0.29 -7.44
N THR A 64 -15.78 0.93 -6.95
CA THR A 64 -14.77 1.75 -6.26
C THR A 64 -14.13 1.01 -5.08
N PRO A 65 -14.88 0.37 -4.16
CA PRO A 65 -14.28 -0.39 -3.07
C PRO A 65 -13.40 -1.55 -3.55
N MET A 66 -13.64 -2.11 -4.74
CA MET A 66 -12.81 -3.18 -5.29
C MET A 66 -11.45 -2.67 -5.73
N LEU A 67 -11.41 -1.53 -6.44
CA LEU A 67 -10.14 -0.94 -6.89
C LEU A 67 -9.25 -0.58 -5.70
N TYR A 68 -9.80 0.12 -4.71
CA TYR A 68 -9.00 0.64 -3.59
C TYR A 68 -8.79 -0.39 -2.48
N GLY A 69 -9.78 -1.26 -2.23
CA GLY A 69 -9.72 -2.25 -1.16
C GLY A 69 -8.93 -3.50 -1.53
N ARG A 70 -9.00 -3.99 -2.78
CA ARG A 70 -8.39 -5.29 -3.16
C ARG A 70 -6.98 -5.17 -3.72
N ASN A 71 -6.57 -3.99 -4.19
CA ASN A 71 -5.21 -3.79 -4.69
C ASN A 71 -4.28 -3.29 -3.59
N THR A 72 -3.00 -3.64 -3.71
CA THR A 72 -1.94 -3.06 -2.88
C THR A 72 -1.54 -1.69 -3.42
N PHE A 73 -1.45 -0.68 -2.55
CA PHE A 73 -0.96 0.65 -2.88
C PHE A 73 0.40 0.90 -2.25
N ALA A 74 1.26 1.60 -2.98
CA ALA A 74 2.53 2.07 -2.48
C ALA A 74 2.31 3.34 -1.64
N ALA A 75 2.75 3.29 -0.39
CA ALA A 75 2.86 4.44 0.50
C ALA A 75 4.07 5.31 0.13
N HIS A 76 3.97 6.60 0.44
CA HIS A 76 5.08 7.53 0.24
C HIS A 76 6.10 7.36 1.37
N PRO A 77 7.42 7.32 1.10
CA PRO A 77 8.44 7.03 2.11
C PRO A 77 8.43 7.98 3.31
N SER A 78 8.10 9.26 3.11
CA SER A 78 8.04 10.25 4.20
C SER A 78 6.63 10.71 4.58
N LEU A 79 5.63 10.46 3.73
CA LEU A 79 4.25 10.94 3.95
C LEU A 79 3.29 9.78 4.24
N LEU A 80 3.81 8.56 4.28
CA LEU A 80 3.09 7.32 4.60
C LEU A 80 1.84 7.17 3.74
N SER A 81 0.66 7.13 4.36
CA SER A 81 -0.63 6.99 3.70
C SER A 81 -1.16 8.27 3.05
N GLY A 82 -0.46 9.40 3.17
CA GLY A 82 -0.93 10.71 2.69
C GLY A 82 -0.95 10.90 1.17
N LEU A 83 -0.05 10.24 0.44
CA LEU A 83 0.00 10.25 -1.03
C LEU A 83 0.15 8.82 -1.59
N PRO A 84 -0.87 7.96 -1.41
CA PRO A 84 -0.84 6.60 -1.92
C PRO A 84 -0.79 6.61 -3.44
N ASN A 85 -0.08 5.66 -4.03
CA ASN A 85 -0.10 5.47 -5.47
C ASN A 85 -0.16 3.99 -5.83
N LEU A 86 -0.78 3.66 -6.97
CA LEU A 86 -0.91 2.25 -7.36
C LEU A 86 0.39 1.71 -7.97
N VAL A 87 1.06 2.47 -8.83
CA VAL A 87 2.33 2.09 -9.47
C VAL A 87 3.24 3.29 -9.67
N GLN A 88 2.68 4.43 -10.07
CA GLN A 88 3.43 5.63 -10.43
C GLN A 88 3.34 6.67 -9.31
N PRO A 89 4.47 7.01 -8.66
CA PRO A 89 4.48 8.05 -7.62
C PRO A 89 4.02 9.43 -8.11
N SER A 90 4.12 9.70 -9.42
CA SER A 90 3.66 10.95 -10.04
C SER A 90 2.14 11.08 -10.17
N ARG A 91 1.38 10.01 -9.88
CA ARG A 91 -0.09 10.00 -9.94
C ARG A 91 -0.67 9.47 -8.63
N PRO A 92 -0.48 10.19 -7.51
CA PRO A 92 -1.04 9.78 -6.23
C PRO A 92 -2.56 9.90 -6.23
N VAL A 93 -3.20 9.11 -5.38
CA VAL A 93 -4.61 9.23 -5.03
C VAL A 93 -4.73 10.42 -4.08
N THR A 94 -5.42 11.48 -4.54
CA THR A 94 -5.55 12.73 -3.78
C THR A 94 -6.89 12.87 -3.06
N ALA A 95 -7.88 12.07 -3.43
CA ALA A 95 -9.22 12.15 -2.86
C ALA A 95 -9.29 11.34 -1.53
N PRO A 96 -9.53 11.98 -0.37
CA PRO A 96 -9.53 11.28 0.92
C PRO A 96 -10.59 10.19 1.04
N SER A 97 -11.76 10.41 0.42
CA SER A 97 -12.87 9.45 0.45
C SER A 97 -12.51 8.08 -0.11
N VAL A 98 -11.66 8.03 -1.14
CA VAL A 98 -11.18 6.78 -1.72
C VAL A 98 -9.88 6.30 -1.07
N ALA A 99 -9.04 7.21 -0.56
CA ALA A 99 -7.83 6.84 0.16
C ALA A 99 -8.16 6.02 1.43
N ASN A 100 -9.25 6.35 2.12
CA ASN A 100 -9.73 5.61 3.30
C ASN A 100 -10.20 4.18 3.00
N LEU A 101 -10.42 3.84 1.72
CA LEU A 101 -10.75 2.48 1.28
C LEU A 101 -9.51 1.61 1.10
N ILE A 102 -8.31 2.20 1.09
CA ILE A 102 -7.05 1.47 0.90
C ILE A 102 -6.69 0.75 2.21
N ARG A 103 -6.62 -0.58 2.12
CA ARG A 103 -6.29 -1.45 3.26
C ARG A 103 -5.01 -2.24 3.06
N ASN A 104 -4.53 -2.33 1.82
CA ASN A 104 -3.37 -3.13 1.45
C ASN A 104 -2.23 -2.19 1.05
N TRP A 105 -1.19 -2.16 1.85
CA TRP A 105 -0.09 -1.19 1.76
C TRP A 105 1.24 -1.87 1.45
N ARG A 106 2.06 -1.14 0.70
CA ARG A 106 3.47 -1.45 0.51
C ARG A 106 4.30 -0.20 0.74
N LEU A 107 5.41 -0.34 1.47
CA LEU A 107 6.30 0.76 1.78
C LEU A 107 7.74 0.32 1.56
N ALA A 108 8.50 1.11 0.80
CA ALA A 108 9.95 0.96 0.73
C ALA A 108 10.59 1.98 1.66
N VAL A 109 11.33 1.50 2.66
CA VAL A 109 11.95 2.31 3.69
C VAL A 109 13.46 2.34 3.48
N ARG A 110 14.02 3.54 3.43
CA ARG A 110 15.47 3.75 3.46
C ARG A 110 15.94 3.78 4.91
N LEU A 111 16.90 2.91 5.25
CA LEU A 111 17.50 2.89 6.58
C LEU A 111 18.60 3.95 6.75
N ASP A 112 19.17 4.41 5.65
CA ASP A 112 20.31 5.34 5.61
C ASP A 112 19.88 6.83 5.53
N THR A 113 18.60 7.13 5.76
CA THR A 113 18.05 8.49 5.66
C THR A 113 17.03 8.72 6.77
N ASP A 114 16.93 9.95 7.25
CA ASP A 114 15.85 10.36 8.15
C ASP A 114 14.48 10.10 7.49
N ALA A 115 13.64 9.37 8.22
CA ALA A 115 12.30 8.96 7.82
C ALA A 115 11.36 10.15 7.63
N ARG A 116 11.57 11.25 8.38
CA ARG A 116 10.72 12.45 8.43
C ARG A 116 9.28 12.19 8.91
N PHE A 117 9.06 11.10 9.64
CA PHE A 117 7.80 10.81 10.32
C PHE A 117 8.06 10.22 11.70
N SER A 118 7.07 10.31 12.60
CA SER A 118 7.15 9.75 13.95
C SER A 118 6.49 8.37 14.04
N ALA A 119 6.72 7.65 15.15
CA ALA A 119 6.06 6.36 15.39
C ALA A 119 4.53 6.48 15.42
N LYS A 120 4.03 7.57 16.01
CA LYS A 120 2.59 7.93 16.03
C LYS A 120 2.03 8.15 14.62
N ASP A 121 2.82 8.73 13.72
CA ASP A 121 2.41 8.91 12.32
C ASP A 121 2.29 7.58 11.60
N ALA A 122 3.24 6.66 11.83
CA ALA A 122 3.20 5.30 11.30
C ALA A 122 1.99 4.52 11.82
N ALA A 123 1.73 4.58 13.13
CA ALA A 123 0.55 3.98 13.75
C ALA A 123 -0.74 4.51 13.13
N ARG A 124 -0.90 5.84 13.06
CA ARG A 124 -2.07 6.47 12.44
C ARG A 124 -2.25 6.08 10.97
N ALA A 125 -1.16 5.87 10.24
CA ALA A 125 -1.22 5.56 8.82
C ALA A 125 -1.58 4.10 8.52
N PHE A 126 -1.14 3.15 9.35
CA PHE A 126 -1.15 1.73 9.01
C PHE A 126 -1.83 0.82 10.02
N SER A 127 -2.16 1.28 11.23
CA SER A 127 -2.89 0.45 12.18
C SER A 127 -4.25 0.03 11.63
N GLY A 128 -4.66 -1.21 11.90
CA GLY A 128 -5.88 -1.81 11.34
C GLY A 128 -5.86 -2.09 9.82
N ALA A 129 -4.69 -2.02 9.17
CA ALA A 129 -4.55 -2.39 7.76
C ALA A 129 -4.78 -3.90 7.52
N GLU A 130 -5.23 -4.26 6.32
CA GLU A 130 -5.39 -5.68 5.94
C GLU A 130 -4.05 -6.31 5.58
N SER A 131 -3.19 -5.57 4.89
CA SER A 131 -1.82 -6.01 4.61
C SER A 131 -0.84 -4.87 4.66
N LEU A 132 0.36 -5.12 5.16
CA LEU A 132 1.47 -4.18 5.11
C LEU A 132 2.77 -4.88 4.73
N ASP A 133 3.33 -4.52 3.58
CA ASP A 133 4.59 -5.04 3.06
C ASP A 133 5.67 -3.95 3.17
N ILE A 134 6.65 -4.15 4.06
CA ILE A 134 7.75 -3.22 4.32
C ILE A 134 9.04 -3.79 3.74
N GLU A 135 9.57 -3.11 2.73
CA GLU A 135 10.85 -3.40 2.12
C GLU A 135 11.91 -2.44 2.67
N ALA A 136 12.80 -2.93 3.51
CA ALA A 136 13.94 -2.19 4.04
C ALA A 136 15.10 -2.19 3.02
N TRP A 137 15.66 -1.02 2.74
CA TRP A 137 16.79 -0.85 1.83
C TRP A 137 17.84 0.09 2.42
N GLN A 138 19.11 -0.16 2.10
CA GLN A 138 20.25 0.67 2.45
C GLN A 138 21.19 0.78 1.25
N ALA A 139 21.81 1.95 1.03
CA ALA A 139 22.79 2.14 -0.03
C ALA A 139 24.15 1.51 0.29
N GLN A 140 24.53 1.50 1.57
CA GLN A 140 25.81 0.98 2.07
C GLN A 140 25.56 -0.24 2.97
N PHE A 141 26.39 -1.27 2.85
CA PHE A 141 26.32 -2.48 3.66
C PHE A 141 26.68 -2.18 5.12
N GLU A 142 25.85 -2.62 6.07
CA GLU A 142 26.04 -2.44 7.54
C GLU A 142 26.17 -0.98 8.02
N ALA A 143 25.75 0.00 7.22
CA ALA A 143 25.90 1.41 7.57
C ALA A 143 24.75 1.99 8.41
N ALA A 144 23.61 1.30 8.47
CA ALA A 144 22.39 1.83 9.07
C ALA A 144 21.91 1.01 10.26
N ASP A 145 21.42 1.71 11.27
CA ASP A 145 20.70 1.11 12.39
C ASP A 145 19.23 0.83 12.01
N TYR A 146 18.53 0.05 12.84
CA TYR A 146 17.11 -0.23 12.64
C TYR A 146 16.21 0.86 13.23
N SER A 147 16.72 2.05 13.54
CA SER A 147 15.96 3.13 14.18
C SER A 147 14.71 3.51 13.39
N VAL A 148 14.80 3.59 12.07
CA VAL A 148 13.66 3.88 11.19
C VAL A 148 12.61 2.77 11.23
N LEU A 149 13.02 1.50 11.29
CA LEU A 149 12.08 0.39 11.41
C LEU A 149 11.42 0.35 12.78
N ARG A 150 12.10 0.82 13.83
CA ARG A 150 11.52 0.96 15.16
C ARG A 150 10.39 1.97 15.23
N LEU A 151 10.29 2.90 14.27
CA LEU A 151 9.12 3.80 14.18
C LEU A 151 7.82 3.03 13.90
N PHE A 152 7.89 1.80 13.40
CA PHE A 152 6.72 0.95 13.18
C PHE A 152 6.32 0.15 14.44
N GLU A 153 7.05 0.28 15.55
CA GLU A 153 6.76 -0.41 16.82
C GLU A 153 5.42 -0.04 17.44
N GLU A 154 4.81 1.09 17.08
CA GLU A 154 3.49 1.51 17.58
C GLU A 154 2.33 1.09 16.65
N VAL A 155 2.62 0.55 15.46
CA VAL A 155 1.58 0.06 14.55
C VAL A 155 0.98 -1.22 15.11
N ARG A 156 -0.34 -1.34 15.11
CA ARG A 156 -1.08 -2.47 15.70
C ARG A 156 -2.24 -2.90 14.81
N GLY A 157 -2.79 -4.09 15.06
CA GLY A 157 -4.02 -4.58 14.43
C GLY A 157 -3.90 -4.91 12.94
N VAL A 158 -2.67 -5.01 12.39
CA VAL A 158 -2.49 -5.32 10.97
C VAL A 158 -2.69 -6.81 10.73
N ARG A 159 -3.60 -7.19 9.83
CA ARG A 159 -3.94 -8.61 9.62
C ARG A 159 -2.80 -9.43 9.04
N ARG A 160 -1.96 -8.83 8.20
CA ARG A 160 -0.81 -9.49 7.58
C ARG A 160 0.33 -8.50 7.36
N VAL A 161 1.46 -8.76 7.98
CA VAL A 161 2.67 -7.95 7.84
C VAL A 161 3.78 -8.79 7.23
N ARG A 162 4.58 -8.15 6.37
CA ARG A 162 5.81 -8.71 5.86
C ARG A 162 6.90 -7.65 5.95
N VAL A 163 8.01 -7.96 6.60
CA VAL A 163 9.18 -7.09 6.71
C VAL A 163 10.37 -7.83 6.08
N HIS A 164 10.97 -7.26 5.05
CA HIS A 164 12.06 -7.93 4.33
C HIS A 164 13.06 -6.93 3.73
N GLY A 165 14.14 -7.44 3.13
CA GLY A 165 15.20 -6.62 2.53
C GLY A 165 16.46 -6.60 3.39
N SER A 166 17.06 -5.43 3.58
CA SER A 166 18.30 -5.24 4.34
C SER A 166 18.07 -5.20 5.85
N VAL A 167 17.49 -6.26 6.40
CA VAL A 167 17.12 -6.35 7.83
C VAL A 167 17.42 -7.75 8.38
N GLU A 168 17.83 -7.83 9.64
CA GLU A 168 18.04 -9.11 10.31
C GLU A 168 16.71 -9.90 10.40
N PRO A 169 16.68 -11.19 10.01
CA PRO A 169 15.44 -11.98 10.02
C PRO A 169 14.75 -12.06 11.38
N ARG A 170 15.51 -12.07 12.49
CA ARG A 170 14.95 -12.10 13.85
C ARG A 170 14.21 -10.81 14.19
N PHE A 171 14.83 -9.67 13.89
CA PHE A 171 14.23 -8.37 14.11
C PHE A 171 12.99 -8.16 13.23
N ALA A 172 13.07 -8.54 11.94
CA ALA A 172 11.95 -8.47 11.02
C ALA A 172 10.74 -9.28 11.53
N ARG A 173 10.97 -10.54 11.94
CA ARG A 173 9.90 -11.40 12.46
C ARG A 173 9.30 -10.88 13.76
N TRP A 174 10.14 -10.34 14.64
CA TRP A 174 9.66 -9.70 15.86
C TRP A 174 8.75 -8.51 15.55
N LEU A 175 9.18 -7.62 14.65
CA LEU A 175 8.40 -6.45 14.24
C LEU A 175 7.08 -6.86 13.56
N GLU A 176 7.09 -7.88 12.69
CA GLU A 176 5.86 -8.43 12.10
C GLU A 176 4.85 -8.86 13.18
N LEU A 177 5.31 -9.58 14.21
CA LEU A 177 4.45 -10.04 15.31
C LEU A 177 3.90 -8.88 16.14
N VAL A 178 4.73 -7.87 16.42
CA VAL A 178 4.34 -6.65 17.13
C VAL A 178 3.25 -5.90 16.35
N MET A 179 3.38 -5.80 15.03
CA MET A 179 2.42 -5.09 14.19
C MET A 179 1.10 -5.84 13.99
N MET A 180 1.15 -7.18 14.06
CA MET A 180 -0.03 -8.05 14.02
C MET A 180 -0.75 -8.18 15.37
N SER A 181 -0.14 -7.73 16.47
CA SER A 181 -0.79 -7.79 17.78
C SER A 181 -2.00 -6.86 17.81
N PRO A 182 -3.05 -7.16 18.60
CA PRO A 182 -4.24 -6.32 18.67
C PRO A 182 -3.87 -4.89 19.09
N GLU A 183 -4.71 -3.93 18.67
CA GLU A 183 -4.70 -2.60 19.28
C GLU A 183 -5.05 -2.78 20.76
N GLU A 184 -4.27 -2.20 21.66
CA GLU A 184 -4.63 -2.14 23.07
C GLU A 184 -5.96 -1.38 23.13
N SER A 185 -7.06 -2.09 23.42
CA SER A 185 -8.30 -1.44 23.77
C SER A 185 -8.02 -0.67 25.05
N GLU A 186 -8.07 0.66 24.99
CA GLU A 186 -8.36 1.48 26.16
C GLU A 186 -9.79 1.10 26.60
N ASP A 187 -9.92 -0.04 27.27
CA ASP A 187 -11.12 -0.42 28.00
C ASP A 187 -11.15 0.44 29.28
N GLU A 188 -11.73 1.64 29.18
CA GLU A 188 -12.31 2.42 30.29
C GLU A 188 -13.79 2.74 30.04
#